data_AF-A0A2E3J9J1-F1
#
_entry.id   AF-A0A2E3J9J1-F1
#
_cell.length_a   1.000
_cell.length_b   1.000
_cell.length_c   1.000
_cell.angle_alpha   90.00
_cell.angle_beta   90.00
_cell.angle_gamma   90.00
#
_symmetry.space_group_name_H-M   'P 1'
#
loop_
_entity.id
_entity.type
_entity.pdbx_description
1 polymer ?
#
loop_
_entity_poly.entity_id
_entity_poly.type
_entity_poly.pdbx_seq_one_letter_code
_entity_poly.pdbx_strand_id
1 'polypeptide(L)'
;MLKAFKKTAATQIARVEPLGVEFEASRGERLLSAALRHGLEWPHRCKVGSCGTCKTLLISGEIKPQLDFAYVLTSKEIDEGYILACQSILKSDVSVRIVHRKERK
;
A
#
# COMPACT_ATOMS: atom_id res chain seq x y z
N MET A 1 12.30 16.43 -36.47
CA MET A 1 11.71 16.64 -35.14
C MET A 1 11.24 15.29 -34.60
N LEU A 2 12.03 14.66 -33.72
CA LEU A 2 11.67 13.36 -33.14
C LEU A 2 10.47 13.52 -32.20
N LYS A 3 9.35 12.90 -32.55
CA LYS A 3 8.17 12.78 -31.68
C LYS A 3 8.59 12.01 -30.42
N ALA A 4 8.59 12.68 -29.28
CA ALA A 4 8.82 12.05 -27.99
C ALA A 4 7.65 11.10 -27.70
N PHE A 5 7.91 9.80 -27.76
CA PHE A 5 6.99 8.76 -27.31
C PHE A 5 6.84 8.88 -25.79
N LYS A 6 5.79 9.57 -25.33
CA LYS A 6 5.35 9.51 -23.93
C LYS A 6 4.92 8.06 -23.65
N LYS A 7 5.83 7.31 -23.04
CA LYS A 7 5.58 5.97 -22.51
C LYS A 7 4.54 6.12 -21.40
N THR A 8 3.26 5.87 -21.68
CA THR A 8 2.20 5.86 -20.67
C THR A 8 2.62 4.89 -19.56
N ALA A 9 2.94 5.42 -18.38
CA ALA A 9 3.33 4.60 -17.25
C ALA A 9 2.10 3.80 -16.81
N ALA A 10 2.19 2.47 -16.80
CA ALA A 10 1.10 1.61 -16.34
C ALA A 10 0.74 1.95 -14.88
N THR A 11 -0.51 2.30 -14.63
CA THR A 11 -1.11 2.45 -13.31
C THR A 11 -1.71 1.11 -12.87
N GLN A 12 -1.79 0.88 -11.57
CA GLN A 12 -2.45 -0.29 -10.96
C GLN A 12 -3.56 0.21 -10.04
N ILE A 13 -4.62 -0.58 -9.87
CA ILE A 13 -5.77 -0.22 -9.04
C ILE A 13 -5.64 -0.84 -7.65
N ALA A 14 -5.85 -0.01 -6.62
CA ALA A 14 -6.05 -0.48 -5.25
C ALA A 14 -7.51 -0.30 -4.86
N ARG A 15 -8.15 -1.40 -4.44
CA ARG A 15 -9.52 -1.41 -3.92
C ARG A 15 -9.50 -1.62 -2.40
N VAL A 16 -10.23 -0.77 -1.68
CA VAL A 16 -10.30 -0.83 -0.22
C VAL A 16 -11.59 -1.49 0.24
N GLU A 17 -11.47 -2.66 0.85
CA GLU A 17 -12.59 -3.45 1.37
C GLU A 17 -12.82 -3.20 2.87
N PRO A 18 -14.09 -3.17 3.34
CA PRO A 18 -15.34 -3.30 2.58
C PRO A 18 -15.84 -1.96 2.01
N LEU A 19 -15.02 -0.90 2.02
CA LEU A 19 -15.44 0.45 1.65
C LEU A 19 -15.80 0.57 0.16
N GLY A 20 -15.30 -0.33 -0.69
CA GLY A 20 -15.50 -0.30 -2.14
C GLY A 20 -14.81 0.88 -2.84
N VAL A 21 -13.95 1.63 -2.13
CA VAL A 21 -13.23 2.78 -2.67
C VAL A 21 -12.04 2.27 -3.47
N GLU A 22 -11.92 2.75 -4.71
CA GLU A 22 -10.81 2.41 -5.61
C GLU A 22 -9.97 3.66 -5.90
N PHE A 23 -8.66 3.47 -6.04
CA PHE A 23 -7.74 4.53 -6.44
C PHE A 23 -6.57 3.99 -7.26
N GLU A 24 -5.98 4.85 -8.08
CA GLU A 24 -4.85 4.51 -8.94
C GLU A 24 -3.51 4.72 -8.23
N ALA A 25 -2.64 3.72 -8.30
CA ALA A 25 -1.24 3.83 -7.95
C ALA A 25 -0.38 3.89 -9.22
N SER A 26 0.44 4.94 -9.33
CA SER A 26 1.43 5.05 -10.40
C SER A 26 2.50 3.98 -10.25
N ARG A 27 3.14 3.58 -11.35
CA ARG A 27 4.27 2.65 -11.31
C ARG A 27 5.36 3.15 -10.36
N GLY A 28 5.72 2.34 -9.36
CA GLY A 28 6.73 2.69 -8.36
C GLY A 28 6.22 3.54 -7.21
N GLU A 29 4.96 3.96 -7.24
CA GLU A 29 4.32 4.67 -6.14
C GLU A 29 3.97 3.70 -5.01
N ARG A 30 4.12 4.16 -3.77
CA ARG A 30 3.74 3.41 -2.58
C ARG A 30 2.23 3.48 -2.39
N LEU A 31 1.62 2.39 -1.97
CA LEU A 31 0.18 2.26 -1.72
C LEU A 31 -0.34 3.40 -0.83
N LEU A 32 0.35 3.72 0.27
CA LEU A 32 -0.04 4.84 1.14
C LEU A 32 0.02 6.19 0.42
N SER A 33 1.05 6.44 -0.39
CA SER A 33 1.20 7.72 -1.10
C SER A 33 0.08 7.90 -2.14
N ALA A 34 -0.25 6.83 -2.87
CA ALA A 34 -1.36 6.83 -3.82
C ALA A 34 -2.71 7.10 -3.11
N ALA A 35 -2.99 6.40 -2.01
CA ALA A 35 -4.22 6.63 -1.23
C ALA A 35 -4.37 8.09 -0.79
N LEU A 36 -3.32 8.66 -0.18
CA LEU A 36 -3.33 10.03 0.32
C LEU A 36 -3.43 11.05 -0.83
N ARG A 37 -2.80 10.79 -1.98
CA ARG A 37 -2.91 11.63 -3.18
C ARG A 37 -4.34 11.70 -3.71
N HIS A 38 -5.12 10.64 -3.54
CA HIS A 38 -6.54 10.59 -3.87
C HIS A 38 -7.46 11.07 -2.72
N GLY A 39 -6.90 11.61 -1.63
CA GLY A 39 -7.66 12.12 -0.49
C GLY A 39 -8.25 11.04 0.42
N LEU A 40 -7.83 9.78 0.27
CA LEU A 40 -8.29 8.69 1.13
C LEU A 40 -7.55 8.73 2.47
N GLU A 41 -8.30 8.79 3.56
CA GLU A 41 -7.74 8.68 4.90
C GLU A 41 -7.18 7.28 5.15
N TRP A 42 -5.94 7.23 5.63
CA TRP A 42 -5.25 5.99 5.95
C TRP A 42 -4.43 6.19 7.21
N PRO A 43 -4.53 5.34 8.24
CA PRO A 43 -3.72 5.46 9.45
C PRO A 43 -2.22 5.47 9.14
N HIS A 44 -1.50 6.53 9.49
CA HIS A 44 -0.05 6.61 9.26
C HIS A 44 0.63 7.56 10.25
N ARG A 45 1.96 7.41 10.41
CA ARG A 45 2.80 8.30 11.22
C ARG A 45 4.15 8.56 10.56
N CYS A 46 5.06 7.58 10.57
CA CYS A 46 6.45 7.79 10.14
C CYS A 46 6.67 7.82 8.61
N LYS A 47 5.82 7.14 7.83
CA LYS A 47 5.95 6.93 6.36
C LYS A 47 7.26 6.26 5.88
N VAL A 48 8.15 5.88 6.79
CA VAL A 48 9.46 5.25 6.50
C VAL A 48 9.53 3.78 6.92
N GLY A 49 8.41 3.21 7.39
CA GLY A 49 8.32 1.79 7.71
C GLY A 49 8.95 1.39 9.05
N SER A 50 8.84 2.24 10.08
CA SER A 50 9.33 1.93 11.44
C SER A 50 8.23 1.82 12.51
N CYS A 51 7.08 2.47 12.32
CA CYS A 51 6.04 2.56 13.37
C CYS A 51 4.91 1.52 13.26
N GLY A 52 4.69 0.92 12.09
CA GLY A 52 3.59 -0.02 11.84
C GLY A 52 2.18 0.59 11.86
N THR A 53 2.00 1.91 11.97
CA THR A 53 0.66 2.54 11.96
C THR A 53 -0.07 2.31 10.64
N CYS A 54 0.65 2.28 9.51
CA CYS A 54 0.09 2.02 8.19
C CYS A 54 -0.06 0.52 7.87
N LYS A 55 -0.15 -0.33 8.90
CA LYS A 55 -0.40 -1.76 8.70
C LYS A 55 -1.72 -1.94 7.95
N THR A 56 -1.76 -2.89 7.04
CA THR A 56 -2.89 -3.13 6.16
C THR A 56 -2.88 -4.59 5.79
N LEU A 57 -4.06 -5.20 5.69
CA LEU A 57 -4.19 -6.56 5.22
C LEU A 57 -4.28 -6.56 3.68
N LEU A 58 -3.41 -7.33 3.02
CA LEU A 58 -3.54 -7.61 1.59
C LEU A 58 -4.50 -8.78 1.41
N ILE A 59 -5.66 -8.53 0.77
CA ILE A 59 -6.69 -9.55 0.53
C ILE A 59 -6.38 -10.30 -0.76
N SER A 60 -5.99 -9.58 -1.82
CA SER A 60 -5.64 -10.18 -3.11
C SER A 60 -4.67 -9.31 -3.89
N GLY A 61 -4.02 -9.93 -4.88
CA GLY A 61 -3.03 -9.29 -5.73
C GLY A 61 -1.61 -9.35 -5.15
N GLU A 62 -0.69 -8.66 -5.81
CA GLU A 62 0.74 -8.72 -5.50
C GLU A 62 1.33 -7.34 -5.25
N ILE A 63 2.24 -7.29 -4.27
CA ILE A 63 3.03 -6.09 -3.97
C ILE A 63 4.52 -6.38 -4.04
N LYS A 64 5.31 -5.32 -4.21
CA LYS A 64 6.75 -5.30 -4.00
C LYS A 64 7.03 -4.56 -2.69
N PRO A 65 7.53 -5.25 -1.65
CA PRO A 65 7.96 -4.57 -0.43
C PRO A 65 9.23 -3.76 -0.72
N GLN A 66 9.35 -2.59 -0.06
CA GLN A 66 10.53 -1.72 -0.14
C GLN A 66 11.54 -1.98 0.98
N LEU A 67 11.13 -2.71 2.01
CA LEU A 67 11.96 -3.21 3.09
C LEU A 67 11.38 -4.52 3.61
N ASP A 68 12.13 -5.23 4.44
CA ASP A 68 11.64 -6.42 5.11
C ASP A 68 10.62 -6.05 6.21
N PHE A 69 9.36 -6.47 6.06
CA PHE A 69 8.32 -6.17 7.04
C PHE A 69 8.57 -6.81 8.40
N ALA A 70 9.43 -7.84 8.51
CA ALA A 70 9.77 -8.48 9.77
C ALA A 70 10.43 -7.53 10.79
N TYR A 71 10.94 -6.38 10.35
CA TYR A 71 11.43 -5.33 11.27
C TYR A 71 10.32 -4.65 12.08
N VAL A 72 9.04 -4.80 11.69
CA VAL A 72 7.91 -4.07 12.31
C VAL A 72 6.71 -4.97 12.57
N LEU A 73 6.44 -5.91 11.67
CA LEU A 73 5.37 -6.88 11.76
C LEU A 73 5.91 -8.18 12.36
N THR A 74 5.09 -8.83 13.17
CA THR A 74 5.39 -10.18 13.66
C THR A 74 5.28 -11.20 12.53
N SER A 75 5.94 -12.35 12.67
CA SER A 75 5.85 -13.44 11.69
C SER A 75 4.40 -13.85 11.42
N LYS A 76 3.60 -13.98 12.50
CA LYS A 76 2.16 -14.28 12.37
C LYS A 76 1.41 -13.25 11.54
N GLU A 77 1.69 -11.96 11.72
CA GLU A 77 1.05 -10.92 10.90
C GLU A 77 1.47 -11.02 9.43
N ILE A 78 2.73 -11.32 9.15
CA ILE A 78 3.20 -11.51 7.77
C ILE A 78 2.51 -12.74 7.15
N ASP A 79 2.43 -13.85 7.89
CA ASP A 79 1.77 -15.08 7.45
C ASP A 79 0.28 -14.88 7.20
N GLU A 80 -0.38 -14.02 7.99
CA GLU A 80 -1.77 -13.61 7.79
C GLU A 80 -1.97 -12.64 6.61
N GLY A 81 -0.88 -12.20 5.93
CA GLY A 81 -0.94 -11.32 4.76
C GLY A 81 -0.89 -9.83 5.08
N TYR A 82 -0.47 -9.45 6.29
CA TYR A 82 -0.28 -8.03 6.63
C TYR A 82 0.97 -7.45 5.96
N ILE A 83 0.80 -6.22 5.48
CA ILE A 83 1.82 -5.42 4.82
C ILE A 83 1.90 -4.03 5.46
N LEU A 84 2.97 -3.29 5.15
CA LEU A 84 3.06 -1.87 5.46
C LEU A 84 2.74 -1.04 4.23
N ALA A 85 1.58 -0.38 4.18
CA ALA A 85 1.16 0.40 3.02
C ALA A 85 2.17 1.49 2.59
N CYS A 86 2.93 2.07 3.55
CA CYS A 86 3.97 3.04 3.25
C CYS A 86 5.24 2.45 2.63
N GLN A 87 5.37 1.13 2.57
CA GLN A 87 6.52 0.40 2.03
C GLN A 87 6.09 -0.67 1.02
N SER A 88 4.89 -0.56 0.44
CA SER A 88 4.36 -1.48 -0.56
C SER A 88 4.12 -0.76 -1.88
N ILE A 89 4.71 -1.26 -2.97
CA ILE A 89 4.42 -0.84 -4.34
C ILE A 89 3.57 -1.91 -5.01
N LEU A 90 2.53 -1.54 -5.76
CA LEU A 90 1.69 -2.52 -6.46
C LEU A 90 2.43 -3.18 -7.63
N LYS A 91 2.31 -4.50 -7.75
CA LYS A 91 2.75 -5.28 -8.92
C LYS A 91 1.57 -5.72 -9.80
N SER A 92 0.39 -5.84 -9.21
CA SER A 92 -0.89 -6.06 -9.87
C SER A 92 -1.92 -5.10 -9.28
N ASP A 93 -3.15 -5.16 -9.78
CA ASP A 93 -4.30 -4.66 -9.03
C ASP A 93 -4.44 -5.43 -7.72
N VAL A 94 -4.85 -4.74 -6.66
CA VAL A 94 -4.93 -5.31 -5.30
C VAL A 94 -6.25 -4.98 -4.63
N SER A 95 -6.69 -5.90 -3.78
CA SER A 95 -7.72 -5.63 -2.78
C SER A 95 -7.08 -5.61 -1.39
N VAL A 96 -7.37 -4.59 -0.60
CA VAL A 96 -6.75 -4.36 0.70
C VAL A 96 -7.78 -3.94 1.75
N ARG A 97 -7.50 -4.22 3.02
CA ARG A 97 -8.29 -3.74 4.15
C ARG A 97 -7.44 -2.88 5.07
N ILE A 98 -7.87 -1.62 5.24
CA ILE A 98 -7.25 -0.69 6.18
C ILE A 98 -7.55 -1.19 7.60
N VAL A 99 -6.49 -1.49 8.36
CA VAL A 99 -6.63 -1.87 9.76
C VAL A 99 -6.27 -0.70 10.66
N HIS A 100 -7.17 -0.38 11.57
CA HIS A 100 -6.87 0.54 12.65
C HIS A 100 -6.12 -0.24 13.72
N ARG A 101 -4.83 0.04 13.89
CA ARG A 101 -4.11 -0.47 15.04
C ARG A 101 -4.73 0.21 16.26
N LYS A 102 -5.60 -0.48 17.01
CA LYS A 102 -5.96 -0.06 18.36
C LYS A 102 -4.65 0.19 19.10
N GLU A 103 -4.45 1.42 19.56
CA GLU A 103 -3.30 1.75 20.39
C GLU A 103 -3.28 0.72 21.53
N ARG A 104 -2.18 -0.03 21.63
CA ARG A 104 -1.95 -0.84 22.81
C ARG A 104 -1.77 0.17 23.94
N LYS A 105 -2.80 0.30 24.79
CA LYS A 105 -2.65 0.93 26.11
C LYS A 105 -1.52 0.25 26.86
#